data_AF-A0A177E618-F1
#
_entry.id   AF-A0A177E618-F1
#
_cell.length_a   1.000
_cell.length_b   1.000
_cell.length_c   1.000
_cell.angle_alpha   90.00
_cell.angle_beta   90.00
_cell.angle_gamma   90.00
#
_symmetry.space_group_name_H-M   'P 1'
#
loop_
_entity.id
_entity.type
_entity.pdbx_description
1 polymer ?
#
loop_
_entity_poly.entity_id
_entity_poly.type
_entity_poly.pdbx_seq_one_letter_code
_entity_poly.pdbx_strand_id
1 'polypeptide(L)'
;MEKFLKWLEVVENLETYILAEPILEYLRKFDEITDPNEYVLYVEGRLEGRSLIFDREPLVPPQHLHEKAVMPFWVPHDGFWGFIHKHPYPFIRFSGPDQSYTHMYPFAVAFLWCGGHIVQAIYRDMVIAQEKVKILDMPLKNTNLPEKFEFKEKEIAFPLIWDKRVKLETKYFSIEKRNKVMWIDK
;
A
#
# COMPACT_ATOMS: atom_id res chain seq x y z
N MET A 1 5.55 -18.91 -19.11
CA MET A 1 6.05 -17.79 -19.94
C MET A 1 4.92 -17.01 -20.59
N GLU A 2 4.01 -17.64 -21.33
CA GLU A 2 2.88 -16.98 -22.01
C GLU A 2 1.94 -16.19 -21.06
N LYS A 3 1.55 -16.77 -19.91
CA LYS A 3 0.74 -16.06 -18.90
C LYS A 3 1.40 -14.78 -18.36
N PHE A 4 2.72 -14.79 -18.21
CA PHE A 4 3.49 -13.64 -17.71
C PHE A 4 3.56 -12.53 -18.77
N LEU A 5 3.81 -12.87 -20.03
CA LEU A 5 3.82 -11.90 -21.12
C LEU A 5 2.45 -11.21 -21.31
N LYS A 6 1.37 -11.99 -21.22
CA LYS A 6 0.00 -11.44 -21.26
C LYS A 6 -0.28 -10.52 -20.06
N TRP A 7 0.22 -10.86 -18.88
CA TRP A 7 0.10 -10.00 -17.70
C TRP A 7 0.84 -8.68 -17.90
N LEU A 8 2.08 -8.72 -18.41
CA LEU A 8 2.86 -7.53 -18.72
C LEU A 8 2.17 -6.63 -19.74
N GLU A 9 1.66 -7.22 -20.82
CA GLU A 9 0.91 -6.50 -21.85
C GLU A 9 -0.28 -5.75 -21.24
N VAL A 10 -1.03 -6.39 -20.32
CA VAL A 10 -2.16 -5.73 -19.67
C VAL A 10 -1.71 -4.56 -18.79
N VAL A 11 -0.71 -4.76 -17.92
CA VAL A 11 -0.24 -3.73 -16.98
C VAL A 11 0.33 -2.52 -17.72
N GLU A 12 1.10 -2.74 -18.79
CA GLU A 12 1.69 -1.67 -19.59
C GLU A 12 0.64 -0.86 -20.38
N ASN A 13 -0.56 -1.39 -20.57
CA ASN A 13 -1.68 -0.72 -21.25
C ASN A 13 -2.73 -0.14 -20.29
N LEU A 14 -2.47 -0.10 -18.97
CA LEU A 14 -3.36 0.53 -18.01
C LEU A 14 -3.36 2.07 -18.17
N GLU A 15 -4.56 2.64 -18.22
CA GLU A 15 -4.76 4.09 -18.32
C GLU A 15 -5.12 4.71 -16.98
N THR A 16 -5.82 3.97 -16.11
CA THR A 16 -6.31 4.47 -14.82
C THR A 16 -6.14 3.44 -13.71
N TYR A 17 -5.79 3.91 -12.53
CA TYR A 17 -5.72 3.16 -11.27
C TYR A 17 -6.73 3.75 -10.30
N ILE A 18 -7.62 2.92 -9.78
CA ILE A 18 -8.74 3.37 -8.95
C ILE A 18 -8.62 2.71 -7.58
N LEU A 19 -8.59 3.49 -6.50
CA LEU A 19 -8.67 2.99 -5.13
C LEU A 19 -10.02 3.35 -4.51
N ALA A 20 -10.61 2.41 -3.80
CA ALA A 20 -11.77 2.66 -2.95
C ALA A 20 -11.37 3.48 -1.71
N GLU A 21 -12.09 4.56 -1.38
CA GLU A 21 -11.84 5.39 -0.17
C GLU A 21 -11.76 4.57 1.13
N PRO A 22 -12.54 3.50 1.35
CA PRO A 22 -12.38 2.68 2.55
C PRO A 22 -10.99 2.06 2.74
N ILE A 23 -10.18 1.91 1.68
CA ILE A 23 -8.77 1.51 1.79
C ILE A 23 -7.96 2.59 2.51
N LEU A 24 -8.23 3.87 2.22
CA LEU A 24 -7.55 5.00 2.86
C LEU A 24 -7.98 5.13 4.32
N GLU A 25 -9.24 4.86 4.64
CA GLU A 25 -9.68 4.79 6.03
C GLU A 25 -9.01 3.66 6.80
N TYR A 26 -8.83 2.49 6.18
CA TYR A 26 -8.07 1.39 6.75
C TYR A 26 -6.63 1.83 7.05
N LEU A 27 -5.97 2.48 6.09
CA LEU A 27 -4.60 2.99 6.25
C LEU A 27 -4.49 3.98 7.41
N ARG A 28 -5.42 4.94 7.53
CA ARG A 28 -5.43 5.92 8.64
C ARG A 28 -5.55 5.22 10.00
N LYS A 29 -6.42 4.22 10.13
CA LYS A 29 -6.55 3.43 11.36
C LYS A 29 -5.30 2.59 11.64
N PHE A 30 -4.66 2.08 10.60
CA PHE A 30 -3.44 1.28 10.74
C PHE A 30 -2.23 2.14 11.14
N ASP A 31 -2.15 3.38 10.64
CA ASP A 31 -1.17 4.38 11.06
C ASP A 31 -1.22 4.63 12.57
N GLU A 32 -2.42 4.78 13.16
CA GLU A 32 -2.60 5.02 14.60
C GLU A 32 -1.94 3.95 15.49
N ILE A 33 -1.77 2.73 14.96
CA ILE A 33 -1.21 1.58 15.68
C ILE A 33 0.29 1.40 15.38
N THR A 34 0.73 1.79 14.19
CA THR A 34 2.04 1.42 13.66
C THR A 34 3.04 2.56 13.65
N ASP A 35 2.60 3.81 13.77
CA ASP A 35 3.47 4.98 13.84
C ASP A 35 4.48 4.87 15.02
N PRO A 36 5.76 5.26 14.84
CA PRO A 36 6.39 5.90 13.67
C PRO A 36 6.82 4.95 12.54
N ASN A 37 6.56 3.65 12.62
CA ASN A 37 7.18 2.65 11.76
C ASN A 37 6.65 2.65 10.33
N GLU A 38 7.48 2.22 9.39
CA GLU A 38 7.07 1.82 8.05
C GLU A 38 6.31 0.49 8.07
N TYR A 39 5.36 0.34 7.16
CA TYR A 39 4.64 -0.92 6.93
C TYR A 39 4.29 -1.09 5.45
N VAL A 40 3.94 -2.31 5.06
CA VAL A 40 3.41 -2.64 3.74
C VAL A 40 2.07 -3.36 3.83
N LEU A 41 1.23 -3.12 2.83
CA LEU A 41 -0.04 -3.79 2.62
C LEU A 41 -0.15 -4.16 1.15
N TYR A 42 -0.96 -5.17 0.86
CA TYR A 42 -1.32 -5.52 -0.50
C TYR A 42 -2.81 -5.35 -0.72
N VAL A 43 -3.21 -4.87 -1.88
CA VAL A 43 -4.61 -4.82 -2.28
C VAL A 43 -4.75 -5.50 -3.62
N GLU A 44 -5.60 -6.51 -3.69
CA GLU A 44 -5.88 -7.18 -4.95
C GLU A 44 -6.82 -6.32 -5.79
N GLY A 45 -6.40 -6.03 -7.01
CA GLY A 45 -7.18 -5.29 -7.99
C GLY A 45 -7.90 -6.21 -8.96
N ARG A 46 -8.96 -5.69 -9.55
CA ARG A 46 -9.66 -6.30 -10.70
C ARG A 46 -9.55 -5.38 -11.91
N LEU A 47 -9.50 -5.97 -13.08
CA LEU A 47 -9.49 -5.23 -14.34
C LEU A 47 -10.92 -4.89 -14.77
N GLU A 48 -11.09 -3.69 -15.29
CA GLU A 48 -12.29 -3.27 -16.01
C GLU A 48 -11.87 -2.37 -17.18
N GLY A 49 -11.83 -2.97 -18.38
CA GLY A 49 -11.23 -2.32 -19.55
C GLY A 49 -9.74 -2.03 -19.33
N ARG A 50 -9.34 -0.75 -19.46
CA ARG A 50 -7.97 -0.26 -19.21
C ARG A 50 -7.78 0.31 -17.79
N SER A 51 -8.73 0.02 -16.90
CA SER A 51 -8.68 0.45 -15.51
C SER A 51 -8.35 -0.72 -14.60
N LEU A 52 -7.48 -0.48 -13.62
CA LEU A 52 -7.23 -1.38 -12.52
C LEU A 52 -7.90 -0.83 -11.25
N ILE A 53 -8.85 -1.59 -10.71
CA ILE A 53 -9.71 -1.16 -9.60
C ILE A 53 -9.37 -1.95 -8.34
N PHE A 54 -8.93 -1.24 -7.30
CA PHE A 54 -8.67 -1.74 -5.96
C PHE A 54 -9.89 -1.49 -5.08
N ASP A 55 -10.80 -2.46 -5.06
CA ASP A 55 -12.03 -2.44 -4.27
C ASP A 55 -12.14 -3.64 -3.34
N ARG A 56 -11.01 -4.20 -2.89
CA ARG A 56 -10.95 -5.32 -1.94
C ARG A 56 -10.29 -4.92 -0.64
N GLU A 57 -10.55 -5.69 0.42
CA GLU A 57 -9.94 -5.46 1.73
C GLU A 57 -8.40 -5.52 1.66
N PRO A 58 -7.69 -4.53 2.24
CA PRO A 58 -6.24 -4.58 2.34
C PRO A 58 -5.76 -5.79 3.13
N LEU A 59 -4.74 -6.45 2.61
CA LEU A 59 -4.12 -7.60 3.22
C LEU A 59 -2.78 -7.19 3.85
N VAL A 60 -2.67 -7.41 5.16
CA VAL A 60 -1.45 -7.18 5.94
C VAL A 60 -0.64 -8.48 5.99
N PRO A 61 0.52 -8.57 5.34
CA PRO A 61 1.41 -9.72 5.55
C PRO A 61 2.04 -9.64 6.96
N PRO A 62 2.39 -10.78 7.58
CA PRO A 62 3.39 -10.81 8.64
C PRO A 62 4.66 -10.12 8.14
N GLN A 63 5.15 -9.17 8.92
CA GLN A 63 6.24 -8.28 8.53
C GLN A 63 6.98 -7.76 9.76
N HIS A 64 8.26 -7.43 9.58
CA HIS A 64 8.99 -6.62 10.54
C HIS A 64 8.80 -5.14 10.21
N LEU A 65 8.43 -4.36 11.24
CA LEU A 65 8.22 -2.92 11.14
C LEU A 65 9.42 -2.18 11.77
N HIS A 66 9.88 -1.12 11.10
CA HIS A 66 10.91 -0.22 11.61
C HIS A 66 10.68 1.18 11.04
N GLU A 67 11.16 2.23 11.71
CA GLU A 67 11.06 3.64 11.28
C GLU A 67 11.71 3.99 9.94
N LYS A 68 12.45 3.05 9.32
CA LYS A 68 13.27 3.28 8.12
C LYS A 68 13.21 2.15 7.11
N ALA A 69 12.48 1.09 7.46
CA ALA A 69 12.42 -0.11 6.67
C ALA A 69 11.25 -0.97 7.12
N VAL A 70 10.78 -1.79 6.20
CA VAL A 70 9.79 -2.82 6.45
C VAL A 70 10.20 -4.05 5.67
N MET A 71 10.04 -5.22 6.29
CA MET A 71 10.35 -6.50 5.66
C MET A 71 9.16 -7.45 5.79
N PRO A 72 8.31 -7.58 4.74
CA PRO A 72 7.27 -8.61 4.70
C PRO A 72 7.89 -10.00 4.54
N PHE A 73 7.24 -11.01 5.12
CA PHE A 73 7.70 -12.41 5.06
C PHE A 73 7.20 -13.16 3.84
N TRP A 74 6.22 -12.60 3.14
CA TRP A 74 5.70 -13.17 1.92
C TRP A 74 5.11 -12.08 1.04
N VAL A 75 5.01 -12.40 -0.25
CA VAL A 75 4.37 -11.58 -1.27
C VAL A 75 3.27 -12.38 -1.93
N PRO A 76 2.11 -11.77 -2.24
CA PRO A 76 1.09 -12.45 -2.99
C PRO A 76 1.64 -12.80 -4.38
N HIS A 77 1.32 -14.01 -4.81
CA HIS A 77 1.57 -14.50 -6.15
C HIS A 77 0.24 -14.60 -6.88
N ASP A 78 0.27 -14.41 -8.21
CA ASP A 78 -0.89 -14.50 -9.10
C ASP A 78 -2.00 -13.46 -8.84
N GLY A 79 -2.16 -12.52 -9.79
CA GLY A 79 -3.20 -11.49 -9.73
C GLY A 79 -2.69 -10.11 -10.13
N PHE A 80 -3.55 -9.10 -10.02
CA PHE A 80 -3.17 -7.70 -10.21
C PHE A 80 -3.06 -7.03 -8.84
N TRP A 81 -1.90 -7.16 -8.23
CA TRP A 81 -1.67 -6.67 -6.88
C TRP A 81 -1.17 -5.22 -6.90
N GLY A 82 -1.82 -4.39 -6.08
CA GLY A 82 -1.32 -3.10 -5.65
C GLY A 82 -0.51 -3.28 -4.38
N PHE A 83 0.68 -2.69 -4.36
CA PHE A 83 1.52 -2.59 -3.18
C PHE A 83 1.30 -1.22 -2.54
N ILE A 84 1.02 -1.15 -1.24
CA ILE A 84 0.96 0.12 -0.51
C ILE A 84 2.04 0.10 0.54
N HIS A 85 2.98 1.04 0.44
CA HIS A 85 4.05 1.22 1.42
C HIS A 85 3.85 2.52 2.16
N LYS A 86 3.87 2.46 3.49
CA LYS A 86 3.90 3.65 4.33
C LYS A 86 5.33 4.08 4.59
N HIS A 87 5.61 5.35 4.30
CA HIS A 87 6.78 6.05 4.83
C HIS A 87 6.36 6.96 5.98
N PRO A 88 7.23 7.21 6.98
CA PRO A 88 6.97 8.24 7.98
C PRO A 88 7.00 9.62 7.30
N TYR A 89 6.18 10.55 7.76
CA TYR A 89 6.25 11.93 7.28
C TYR A 89 7.63 12.56 7.63
N PRO A 90 8.29 13.33 6.74
CA PRO A 90 7.84 13.84 5.43
C PRO A 90 8.43 13.07 4.22
N PHE A 91 8.71 11.78 4.32
CA PHE A 91 9.31 11.02 3.22
C PHE A 91 8.27 10.69 2.13
N ILE A 92 8.15 11.59 1.15
CA ILE A 92 7.12 11.53 0.09
C ILE A 92 7.60 10.92 -1.23
N ARG A 93 8.70 10.15 -1.23
CA ARG A 93 9.24 9.51 -2.43
C ARG A 93 9.66 8.08 -2.14
N PHE A 94 9.41 7.21 -3.10
CA PHE A 94 9.92 5.84 -3.05
C PHE A 94 11.45 5.81 -2.92
N SER A 95 11.93 4.93 -2.06
CA SER A 95 13.34 4.64 -1.87
C SER A 95 13.87 3.70 -2.98
N GLY A 96 15.19 3.61 -3.11
CA GLY A 96 15.81 2.62 -4.01
C GLY A 96 15.40 1.16 -3.71
N PRO A 97 15.31 0.76 -2.43
CA PRO A 97 14.70 -0.52 -2.05
C PRO A 97 13.29 -0.72 -2.58
N ASP A 98 12.42 0.30 -2.52
CA ASP A 98 11.03 0.19 -2.98
C ASP A 98 10.97 -0.04 -4.49
N GLN A 99 11.79 0.69 -5.26
CA GLN A 99 11.91 0.50 -6.70
C GLN A 99 12.46 -0.89 -7.05
N SER A 100 13.40 -1.41 -6.27
CA SER A 100 13.93 -2.77 -6.47
C SER A 100 12.82 -3.80 -6.18
N TYR A 101 12.02 -3.57 -5.15
CA TYR A 101 10.90 -4.42 -4.76
C TYR A 101 9.84 -4.50 -5.87
N THR A 102 9.44 -3.36 -6.44
CA THR A 102 8.47 -3.31 -7.55
C THR A 102 8.99 -3.89 -8.86
N HIS A 103 10.31 -4.00 -9.04
CA HIS A 103 10.90 -4.71 -10.17
C HIS A 103 10.92 -6.23 -9.98
N MET A 104 11.16 -6.69 -8.75
CA MET A 104 11.33 -8.11 -8.46
C MET A 104 10.00 -8.86 -8.37
N TYR A 105 8.92 -8.16 -8.01
CA TYR A 105 7.62 -8.77 -7.73
C TYR A 105 6.55 -8.31 -8.72
N PRO A 106 5.53 -9.14 -8.99
CA PRO A 106 4.52 -8.88 -10.02
C PRO A 106 3.44 -7.91 -9.52
N PHE A 107 3.85 -6.71 -9.07
CA PHE A 107 2.91 -5.65 -8.71
C PHE A 107 2.55 -4.84 -9.95
N ALA A 108 1.25 -4.59 -10.13
CA ALA A 108 0.77 -3.73 -11.21
C ALA A 108 1.03 -2.25 -10.89
N VAL A 109 1.10 -1.91 -9.61
CA VAL A 109 1.38 -0.55 -9.11
C VAL A 109 1.82 -0.62 -7.65
N ALA A 110 2.68 0.32 -7.28
CA ALA A 110 3.04 0.64 -5.92
C ALA A 110 2.54 2.03 -5.58
N PHE A 111 1.84 2.17 -4.45
CA PHE A 111 1.39 3.43 -3.88
C PHE A 111 2.19 3.76 -2.62
N LEU A 112 2.66 4.99 -2.55
CA LEU A 112 3.31 5.52 -1.36
C LEU A 112 2.27 6.24 -0.52
N TRP A 113 2.09 5.76 0.70
CA TRP A 113 1.25 6.36 1.72
C TRP A 113 2.11 7.16 2.69
N CYS A 114 1.79 8.43 2.89
CA CYS A 114 2.54 9.30 3.80
C CYS A 114 1.63 10.43 4.29
N GLY A 115 1.63 10.70 5.59
CA GLY A 115 0.86 11.82 6.17
C GLY A 115 -0.65 11.72 5.92
N GLY A 116 -1.23 10.52 5.93
CA GLY A 116 -2.67 10.33 5.80
C GLY A 116 -3.22 10.35 4.36
N HIS A 117 -2.36 10.33 3.35
CA HIS A 117 -2.75 10.32 1.94
C HIS A 117 -1.75 9.55 1.05
N ILE A 118 -2.19 9.19 -0.15
CA ILE A 118 -1.30 8.65 -1.20
C ILE A 118 -0.54 9.83 -1.80
N VAL A 119 0.79 9.78 -1.80
CA VAL A 119 1.66 10.88 -2.28
C VAL A 119 2.32 10.58 -3.62
N GLN A 120 2.48 9.30 -3.96
CA GLN A 120 3.12 8.87 -5.20
C GLN A 120 2.61 7.49 -5.61
N ALA A 121 2.58 7.23 -6.92
CA ALA A 121 2.37 5.91 -7.47
C ALA A 121 3.45 5.59 -8.51
N ILE A 122 3.95 4.36 -8.52
CA ILE A 122 4.92 3.88 -9.52
C ILE A 122 4.53 2.50 -10.06
N TYR A 123 4.92 2.21 -11.29
CA TYR A 123 5.03 0.85 -11.81
C TYR A 123 6.50 0.60 -12.13
N ARG A 124 7.10 -0.43 -11.50
CA ARG A 124 8.56 -0.63 -11.49
C ARG A 124 9.26 0.63 -10.95
N ASP A 125 9.98 1.38 -11.78
CA ASP A 125 10.58 2.69 -11.47
C ASP A 125 9.85 3.89 -12.11
N MET A 126 8.84 3.64 -12.94
CA MET A 126 8.14 4.69 -13.67
C MET A 126 7.08 5.35 -12.80
N VAL A 127 7.19 6.66 -12.62
CA VAL A 127 6.17 7.46 -11.93
C VAL A 127 4.89 7.48 -12.77
N ILE A 128 3.80 7.05 -12.15
CA ILE A 128 2.47 7.13 -12.73
C ILE A 128 1.97 8.56 -12.55
N ALA A 129 1.53 9.18 -13.64
CA ALA A 129 0.99 10.54 -13.63
C ALA A 129 -0.23 10.62 -12.70
N GLN A 130 -0.34 11.71 -11.94
CA GLN A 130 -1.30 11.85 -10.86
C GLN A 130 -2.75 11.74 -11.35
N GLU A 131 -3.07 12.29 -12.52
CA GLU A 131 -4.38 12.24 -13.16
C GLU A 131 -4.86 10.81 -13.49
N LYS A 132 -3.94 9.84 -13.52
CA LYS A 132 -4.25 8.43 -13.72
C LYS A 132 -4.64 7.73 -12.42
N VAL A 133 -4.39 8.32 -11.25
CA VAL A 133 -4.75 7.74 -9.95
C VAL A 133 -6.02 8.41 -9.44
N LYS A 134 -7.08 7.64 -9.26
CA LYS A 134 -8.38 8.11 -8.77
C LYS A 134 -8.71 7.44 -7.46
N ILE A 135 -9.22 8.22 -6.52
CA ILE A 135 -9.81 7.70 -5.29
C ILE A 135 -11.31 7.90 -5.44
N LEU A 136 -12.08 6.81 -5.31
CA LEU A 136 -13.52 6.83 -5.48
C LEU A 136 -14.19 6.33 -4.22
N ASP A 137 -15.31 6.97 -3.89
CA ASP A 137 -16.17 6.54 -2.79
C ASP A 137 -16.99 5.33 -3.24
N MET A 138 -16.46 4.13 -2.97
CA MET A 138 -17.08 2.87 -3.37
C MET A 138 -16.91 1.81 -2.29
N PRO A 139 -17.89 0.91 -2.11
CA PRO A 139 -17.80 -0.15 -1.11
C PRO A 139 -16.71 -1.16 -1.49
N LEU A 140 -16.07 -1.73 -0.47
CA LEU A 140 -15.20 -2.87 -0.65
C LEU A 140 -16.04 -4.12 -1.00
N LYS A 141 -15.64 -4.85 -2.03
CA LYS A 141 -16.18 -6.16 -2.39
C LYS A 141 -15.56 -7.23 -1.49
N ASN A 142 -16.37 -8.21 -1.09
CA ASN A 142 -16.02 -9.31 -0.18
C ASN A 142 -15.67 -8.86 1.26
N THR A 143 -16.38 -7.88 1.82
CA THR A 143 -16.26 -7.52 3.24
C THR A 143 -17.13 -8.41 4.13
N ASN A 144 -16.52 -9.03 5.15
CA ASN A 144 -17.22 -9.51 6.36
C ASN A 144 -17.40 -8.36 7.38
N LEU A 145 -17.94 -7.21 6.94
CA LEU A 145 -18.29 -6.09 7.82
C LEU A 145 -19.72 -5.59 7.52
N PRO A 146 -20.47 -5.12 8.53
CA PRO A 146 -21.94 -5.06 8.50
C PRO A 146 -22.51 -3.94 7.62
N GLU A 147 -23.76 -4.16 7.18
CA GLU A 147 -24.51 -3.37 6.20
C GLU A 147 -24.75 -1.88 6.55
N LYS A 148 -24.71 -1.08 5.47
CA LYS A 148 -25.17 0.31 5.24
C LYS A 148 -24.25 1.47 5.67
N PHE A 149 -23.72 2.16 4.66
CA PHE A 149 -23.27 3.55 4.75
C PHE A 149 -23.77 4.35 3.54
N GLU A 150 -24.23 5.60 3.80
CA GLU A 150 -24.58 6.60 2.79
C GLU A 150 -23.35 7.48 2.49
N PHE A 151 -23.10 7.72 1.20
CA PHE A 151 -21.89 8.35 0.67
C PHE A 151 -22.04 9.86 0.42
N LYS A 152 -20.95 10.61 0.60
CA LYS A 152 -20.83 12.04 0.21
C LYS A 152 -19.43 12.27 -0.35
N GLU A 153 -19.36 12.60 -1.64
CA GLU A 153 -18.10 12.98 -2.31
C GLU A 153 -17.42 14.17 -1.61
N LYS A 154 -16.10 14.06 -1.42
CA LYS A 154 -15.21 15.17 -1.04
C LYS A 154 -14.02 15.23 -1.99
N GLU A 155 -13.78 16.42 -2.52
CA GLU A 155 -12.59 16.74 -3.30
C GLU A 155 -11.38 16.90 -2.35
N ILE A 156 -10.26 16.23 -2.62
CA ILE A 156 -9.02 16.32 -1.83
C ILE A 156 -7.98 17.11 -2.62
N ALA A 157 -7.46 18.19 -2.01
CA ALA A 157 -6.32 18.96 -2.52
C ALA A 157 -5.00 18.39 -1.98
N PHE A 158 -3.99 18.23 -2.85
CA PHE A 158 -2.64 17.78 -2.48
C PHE A 158 -1.78 18.97 -2.01
N PRO A 159 -1.07 18.87 -0.87
CA PRO A 159 -0.08 19.88 -0.51
C PRO A 159 1.22 19.63 -1.27
N LEU A 160 1.60 20.56 -2.16
CA LEU A 160 3.02 20.74 -2.51
C LEU A 160 3.77 21.11 -1.22
N ILE A 161 4.95 20.54 -0.96
CA ILE A 161 6.18 21.28 -0.60
C ILE A 161 7.37 20.31 -0.47
N TRP A 162 8.49 20.76 -1.02
CA TRP A 162 9.81 20.15 -1.10
C TRP A 162 10.69 20.81 -0.02
N ASP A 163 11.30 20.10 0.93
CA ASP A 163 12.43 20.66 1.69
C ASP A 163 13.52 19.60 1.98
N LYS A 164 14.78 19.99 1.78
CA LYS A 164 15.97 19.14 1.56
C LYS A 164 16.87 18.98 2.81
N ARG A 165 16.36 19.14 4.05
CA ARG A 165 17.25 19.45 5.20
C ARG A 165 17.35 18.45 6.35
N VAL A 166 16.66 17.31 6.36
CA VAL A 166 16.66 16.46 7.56
C VAL A 166 17.83 15.46 7.56
N LYS A 167 18.79 15.65 8.48
CA LYS A 167 19.82 14.66 8.87
C LYS A 167 19.31 13.85 10.08
N LEU A 168 19.36 12.52 10.02
CA LEU A 168 18.90 11.62 11.10
C LEU A 168 20.08 10.90 11.78
N GLU A 169 20.22 11.06 13.09
CA GLU A 169 21.02 10.19 13.96
C GLU A 169 20.21 8.93 14.34
N THR A 170 20.88 7.79 14.55
CA THR A 170 20.23 6.47 14.74
C THR A 170 20.59 5.89 16.11
N LYS A 171 19.60 5.36 16.85
CA LYS A 171 19.80 4.50 18.03
C LYS A 171 19.00 3.20 17.84
N TYR A 172 19.57 2.06 18.26
CA TYR A 172 19.02 0.72 18.07
C TYR A 172 18.42 0.17 19.37
N PHE A 173 17.30 -0.56 19.28
CA PHE A 173 16.79 -1.42 20.36
C PHE A 173 16.26 -2.74 19.77
N SER A 174 16.37 -3.83 20.54
CA SER A 174 15.81 -5.15 20.21
C SER A 174 14.74 -5.53 21.25
N ILE A 175 13.68 -6.22 20.83
CA ILE A 175 12.66 -6.76 21.73
C ILE A 175 12.63 -8.29 21.57
N GLU A 176 13.01 -9.02 22.62
CA GLU A 176 12.79 -10.46 22.74
C GLU A 176 11.40 -10.77 23.34
N LYS A 177 10.74 -11.79 22.77
CA LYS A 177 9.39 -12.29 23.10
C LYS A 177 9.21 -12.70 24.58
N ARG A 178 8.02 -12.45 25.13
CA ARG A 178 7.44 -13.29 26.21
C ARG A 178 6.26 -14.09 25.67
N ASN A 179 6.49 -15.38 25.41
CA ASN A 179 5.43 -16.37 25.22
C ASN A 179 4.75 -16.65 26.58
N LYS A 180 3.41 -16.55 26.66
CA LYS A 180 2.62 -17.27 27.67
C LYS A 180 1.76 -18.29 26.94
N VAL A 181 2.14 -19.55 27.07
CA VAL A 181 1.30 -20.72 26.73
C VAL A 181 0.48 -21.05 27.99
N MET A 182 -0.84 -21.16 27.87
CA MET A 182 -1.69 -21.74 28.92
C MET A 182 -1.85 -23.23 28.64
N TRP A 183 -1.62 -24.07 29.66
CA TRP A 183 -2.02 -25.48 29.70
C TRP A 183 -3.14 -25.65 30.73
N ILE A 184 -4.13 -26.46 30.40
CA ILE A 184 -5.16 -26.97 31.32
C ILE A 184 -4.79 -28.43 31.60
N ASP A 185 -4.48 -28.76 32.85
CA ASP A 185 -4.21 -30.13 33.30
C ASP A 185 -5.45 -30.79 33.93
N LYS A 186 -5.51 -32.12 33.82
CA LYS A 186 -6.39 -33.00 34.62
C LYS A 186 -5.82 -33.21 36.02
#